data_AF-A0A963JJ51-F1
#
_entry.id   AF-A0A963JJ51-F1
#
_cell.length_a   1.000
_cell.length_b   1.000
_cell.length_c   1.000
_cell.angle_alpha   90.00
_cell.angle_beta   90.00
_cell.angle_gamma   90.00
#
_symmetry.space_group_name_H-M   'P 1'
#
loop_
_entity.id
_entity.type
_entity.pdbx_description
1 polymer ?
#
loop_
_entity_poly.entity_id
_entity_poly.type
_entity_poly.pdbx_seq_one_letter_code
_entity_poly.pdbx_strand_id
1 'polypeptide(L)'
;MLKKIVLAILTLMFHMTAVADDNVPILPGECRDRPVIPTPALLEEGRRLFKEETFNGNGRTCETCHRENNNFTIDPDFIATLPNDDPLFVAENNPALQDLEIPEMMRKFGLIRINIDGFDEPGILRSVQHLLGLSQTTALGVEDIIFPGEPGQPIHETGWSADGALNSAYDLAGNPHQEDGSLRCFPVGAIVQHFTKSMDRVDTVDFRLPTENELDALLVYMLSLGRQTTPTISNLTFTDPAAERGKALFFGDIPVQDEFLDARINNCSQCHVEAGANNSSNFLARNRIINTNLSPNAPTCRGETLNPPILDIPGDGGFGKSNLFTVDRDDFCEDSLGGEVNFLYEQTANASAAGVFNIPSLIEAADTGPYFHNNSAETLEDAILFYSSEAFNTSDGAHGRAFVFGPTDVNDIGAFLRAINAIENARSAIDYIDTALASSGKKIDIASLRLALADTKDGIEVLATGPLPDLFPEAVRLLRRAKIFIGVAIKSRNPIIAEHARKKLTKVESQIITTMPLPDVIVTELSYADGIFTSTVKNQGNAATPDGVAVAVGYSVDGKYKTWGGIQGPLAAGASVTLGTNGAPYVIPSGTHTITAWVDDVDRFEESDENNNLLSESITVSGSDAVDTQ
;
A
#
# COMPACT_ATOMS: atom_id res chain seq x y z
N MET A 1 17.74 -44.66 47.64
CA MET A 1 17.12 -43.38 48.06
C MET A 1 17.48 -42.19 47.17
N LEU A 2 18.56 -42.20 46.37
CA LEU A 2 18.95 -41.07 45.50
C LEU A 2 18.21 -40.97 44.14
N LYS A 3 17.49 -42.00 43.69
CA LYS A 3 16.78 -41.97 42.38
C LYS A 3 15.36 -41.38 42.43
N LYS A 4 14.80 -41.09 43.61
CA LYS A 4 13.45 -40.50 43.76
C LYS A 4 13.45 -38.97 43.91
N ILE A 5 14.60 -38.35 44.14
CA ILE A 5 14.72 -36.89 44.27
C ILE A 5 15.01 -36.24 42.90
N VAL A 6 15.72 -36.93 41.99
CA VAL A 6 16.01 -36.41 40.64
C VAL A 6 14.77 -36.37 39.75
N LEU A 7 13.81 -37.29 39.94
CA LEU A 7 12.58 -37.31 39.14
C LEU A 7 11.55 -36.26 39.59
N ALA A 8 11.59 -35.80 40.85
CA ALA A 8 10.73 -34.72 41.33
C ALA A 8 11.22 -33.33 40.85
N ILE A 9 12.52 -33.17 40.59
CA ILE A 9 13.09 -31.93 40.06
C ILE A 9 12.96 -31.86 38.53
N LEU A 10 13.01 -33.00 37.81
CA LEU A 10 12.79 -33.01 36.36
C LEU A 10 11.31 -32.89 35.94
N THR A 11 10.35 -33.09 36.85
CA THR A 11 8.91 -32.91 36.53
C THR A 11 8.39 -31.51 36.92
N LEU A 12 9.26 -30.65 37.46
CA LEU A 12 8.98 -29.23 37.72
C LEU A 12 9.70 -28.29 36.73
N MET A 13 10.19 -28.83 35.61
CA MET A 13 10.63 -28.09 34.43
C MET A 13 9.72 -28.38 33.22
N PHE A 14 8.46 -28.73 33.49
CA PHE A 14 7.41 -28.40 32.53
C PHE A 14 7.37 -26.88 32.45
N HIS A 15 7.64 -26.38 31.25
CA HIS A 15 7.50 -24.99 30.90
C HIS A 15 6.11 -24.53 31.35
N MET A 16 6.05 -23.81 32.47
CA MET A 16 5.15 -22.68 32.55
C MET A 16 5.69 -21.66 31.54
N THR A 17 5.44 -21.88 30.26
CA THR A 17 5.05 -20.73 29.45
C THR A 17 3.77 -20.27 30.12
N ALA A 18 3.87 -19.26 30.99
CA ALA A 18 2.70 -18.49 31.31
C ALA A 18 2.07 -18.17 29.95
N VAL A 19 0.85 -18.64 29.71
CA VAL A 19 0.06 -18.08 28.62
C VAL A 19 -0.02 -16.61 29.01
N ALA A 20 0.72 -15.75 28.31
CA ALA A 20 0.63 -14.33 28.56
C ALA A 20 -0.85 -13.97 28.45
N ASP A 21 -1.38 -13.25 29.42
CA ASP A 21 -2.73 -12.73 29.28
C ASP A 21 -2.64 -11.61 28.27
N ASP A 22 -2.99 -11.92 27.01
CA ASP A 22 -2.95 -10.99 25.88
C ASP A 22 -3.86 -9.76 26.06
N ASN A 23 -4.61 -9.67 27.16
CA ASN A 23 -5.40 -8.50 27.56
C ASN A 23 -4.70 -7.59 28.58
N VAL A 24 -3.49 -7.93 29.01
CA VAL A 24 -2.67 -7.05 29.84
C VAL A 24 -1.85 -6.14 28.92
N PRO A 25 -1.68 -4.85 29.25
CA PRO A 25 -0.78 -3.97 28.51
C PRO A 25 0.59 -4.59 28.35
N ILE A 26 1.18 -4.46 27.16
CA ILE A 26 2.57 -4.88 26.94
C ILE A 26 3.51 -4.15 27.90
N LEU A 27 4.62 -4.77 28.24
CA LEU A 27 5.69 -4.07 28.94
C LEU A 27 6.52 -3.25 27.94
N PRO A 28 7.13 -2.12 28.37
CA PRO A 28 8.01 -1.34 27.53
C PRO A 28 9.09 -2.21 26.86
N GLY A 29 9.23 -2.11 25.53
CA GLY A 29 10.23 -2.84 24.75
C GLY A 29 9.92 -4.31 24.47
N GLU A 30 8.78 -4.85 24.91
CA GLU A 30 8.44 -6.26 24.73
C GLU A 30 7.60 -6.57 23.48
N CYS A 31 7.14 -5.56 22.73
CA CYS A 31 6.36 -5.81 21.51
C CYS A 31 7.20 -6.51 20.43
N ARG A 32 6.62 -7.55 19.82
CA ARG A 32 7.16 -8.27 18.65
C ARG A 32 6.08 -8.56 17.63
N ASP A 33 6.47 -8.74 16.39
CA ASP A 33 5.62 -9.28 15.34
C ASP A 33 5.19 -10.71 15.69
N ARG A 34 3.99 -11.08 15.25
CA ARG A 34 3.47 -12.45 15.40
C ARG A 34 2.44 -12.76 14.32
N PRO A 35 2.25 -14.04 13.96
CA PRO A 35 1.18 -14.42 13.05
C PRO A 35 -0.19 -14.07 13.62
N VAL A 36 -0.97 -13.27 12.89
CA VAL A 36 -2.35 -12.88 13.23
C VAL A 36 -3.30 -13.38 12.15
N ILE A 37 -4.39 -14.05 12.53
CA ILE A 37 -5.44 -14.47 11.60
C ILE A 37 -6.52 -13.39 11.56
N PRO A 38 -6.72 -12.69 10.43
CA PRO A 38 -7.77 -11.67 10.32
C PRO A 38 -9.15 -12.27 10.54
N THR A 39 -9.97 -11.60 11.37
CA THR A 39 -11.38 -11.94 11.55
C THR A 39 -12.24 -10.67 11.47
N PRO A 40 -13.53 -10.75 11.10
CA PRO A 40 -14.41 -9.58 11.12
C PRO A 40 -14.48 -8.89 12.49
N ALA A 41 -14.35 -9.66 13.59
CA ALA A 41 -14.35 -9.11 14.95
C ALA A 41 -13.07 -8.32 15.25
N LEU A 42 -11.89 -8.83 14.85
CA LEU A 42 -10.62 -8.10 14.99
C LEU A 42 -10.59 -6.84 14.13
N LEU A 43 -11.13 -6.92 12.91
CA LEU A 43 -11.22 -5.76 12.02
C LEU A 43 -12.08 -4.64 12.63
N GLU A 44 -13.25 -4.99 13.16
CA GLU A 44 -14.15 -4.03 13.80
C GLU A 44 -13.54 -3.45 15.08
N GLU A 45 -12.89 -4.29 15.90
CA GLU A 45 -12.21 -3.83 17.11
C GLU A 45 -11.02 -2.92 16.78
N GLY A 46 -10.24 -3.26 15.75
CA GLY A 46 -9.12 -2.45 15.28
C GLY A 46 -9.59 -1.07 14.82
N ARG A 47 -10.69 -1.01 14.06
CA ARG A 47 -11.31 0.25 13.66
C ARG A 47 -11.80 1.06 14.86
N ARG A 48 -12.42 0.42 15.86
CA ARG A 48 -12.85 1.08 17.10
C ARG A 48 -11.66 1.66 17.85
N LEU A 49 -10.61 0.87 18.08
CA LEU A 49 -9.40 1.31 18.76
C LEU A 49 -8.77 2.51 18.04
N PHE A 50 -8.59 2.40 16.73
CA PHE A 50 -8.00 3.45 15.91
C PHE A 50 -8.74 4.81 16.05
N LYS A 51 -10.07 4.77 16.15
CA LYS A 51 -10.92 5.96 16.14
C LYS A 51 -11.24 6.50 17.53
N GLU A 52 -11.38 5.63 18.51
CA GLU A 52 -12.00 5.96 19.80
C GLU A 52 -11.06 5.74 20.99
N GLU A 53 -10.04 4.90 20.87
CA GLU A 53 -9.17 4.58 22.00
C GLU A 53 -8.12 5.67 22.21
N THR A 54 -8.18 6.28 23.38
CA THR A 54 -7.25 7.35 23.79
C THR A 54 -6.07 6.82 24.57
N PHE A 55 -6.05 5.52 24.90
CA PHE A 55 -5.01 4.89 25.71
C PHE A 55 -4.74 5.65 27.00
N ASN A 56 -5.80 6.14 27.67
CA ASN A 56 -5.71 6.99 28.86
C ASN A 56 -4.78 8.20 28.67
N GLY A 57 -4.61 8.69 27.46
CA GLY A 57 -3.71 9.78 27.10
C GLY A 57 -4.36 11.16 27.17
N ASN A 58 -3.84 12.07 26.35
CA ASN A 58 -4.24 13.47 26.24
C ASN A 58 -5.51 13.71 25.40
N GLY A 59 -6.23 12.65 25.03
CA GLY A 59 -7.46 12.71 24.23
C GLY A 59 -7.26 12.49 22.73
N ARG A 60 -6.02 12.40 22.25
CA ARG A 60 -5.74 11.95 20.87
C ARG A 60 -6.09 10.47 20.69
N THR A 61 -6.37 10.12 19.44
CA THR A 61 -6.56 8.77 18.89
C THR A 61 -5.75 8.66 17.60
N CYS A 62 -5.59 7.48 17.00
CA CYS A 62 -4.88 7.35 15.72
C CYS A 62 -5.55 8.19 14.62
N GLU A 63 -6.88 8.23 14.65
CA GLU A 63 -7.75 9.07 13.81
C GLU A 63 -7.48 10.57 13.98
N THR A 64 -6.76 11.04 15.00
CA THR A 64 -6.42 12.46 15.14
C THR A 64 -5.53 12.97 14.00
N CYS A 65 -4.61 12.14 13.53
CA CYS A 65 -3.67 12.46 12.46
C CYS A 65 -3.93 11.64 11.19
N HIS A 66 -4.48 10.43 11.31
CA HIS A 66 -4.78 9.57 10.17
C HIS A 66 -6.29 9.51 9.92
N ARG A 67 -6.83 10.53 9.26
CA ARG A 67 -8.28 10.76 9.17
C ARG A 67 -8.95 9.90 8.09
N GLU A 68 -9.93 9.07 8.46
CA GLU A 68 -10.62 8.17 7.50
C GLU A 68 -11.29 8.93 6.35
N ASN A 69 -11.69 10.17 6.59
CA ASN A 69 -12.36 11.03 5.62
C ASN A 69 -11.42 12.00 4.88
N ASN A 70 -10.11 11.79 5.01
CA ASN A 70 -9.05 12.58 4.37
C ASN A 70 -7.86 11.65 4.04
N ASN A 71 -8.14 10.53 3.39
CA ASN A 71 -7.14 9.56 2.91
C ASN A 71 -6.16 9.04 3.99
N PHE A 72 -6.60 8.98 5.25
CA PHE A 72 -5.77 8.61 6.40
C PHE A 72 -4.51 9.47 6.57
N THR A 73 -4.61 10.75 6.20
CA THR A 73 -3.59 11.77 6.41
C THR A 73 -4.23 13.11 6.80
N ILE A 74 -3.41 14.14 7.01
CA ILE A 74 -3.82 15.52 7.26
C ILE A 74 -3.03 16.47 6.37
N ASP A 75 -3.74 17.49 5.89
CA ASP A 75 -3.18 18.60 5.13
C ASP A 75 -3.70 19.94 5.73
N PRO A 76 -3.11 21.08 5.34
CA PRO A 76 -3.52 22.39 5.87
C PRO A 76 -5.00 22.73 5.65
N ASP A 77 -5.59 22.33 4.51
CA ASP A 77 -6.99 22.62 4.19
C ASP A 77 -7.92 21.82 5.11
N PHE A 78 -7.61 20.54 5.32
CA PHE A 78 -8.33 19.71 6.28
C PHE A 78 -8.22 20.26 7.71
N ILE A 79 -7.01 20.59 8.15
CA ILE A 79 -6.75 21.12 9.51
C ILE A 79 -7.53 22.42 9.75
N ALA A 80 -7.66 23.28 8.74
CA ALA A 80 -8.43 24.52 8.83
C ALA A 80 -9.93 24.30 9.06
N THR A 81 -10.45 23.09 8.79
CA THR A 81 -11.86 22.74 9.05
C THR A 81 -12.14 22.28 10.48
N LEU A 82 -11.11 21.92 11.24
CA LEU A 82 -11.24 21.35 12.58
C LEU A 82 -11.62 22.40 13.62
N PRO A 83 -12.42 22.03 14.63
CA PRO A 83 -12.74 22.93 15.73
C PRO A 83 -11.50 23.17 16.62
N ASN A 84 -11.40 24.34 17.24
CA ASN A 84 -10.22 24.72 18.04
C ASN A 84 -9.96 23.81 19.26
N ASP A 85 -10.96 23.02 19.70
CA ASP A 85 -10.84 22.04 20.77
C ASP A 85 -10.56 20.61 20.29
N ASP A 86 -10.29 20.42 18.99
CA ASP A 86 -9.86 19.13 18.45
C ASP A 86 -8.55 18.66 19.13
N PRO A 87 -8.42 17.38 19.52
CA PRO A 87 -7.21 16.84 20.15
C PRO A 87 -5.91 17.03 19.33
N LEU A 88 -6.00 17.27 18.02
CA LEU A 88 -4.85 17.66 17.20
C LEU A 88 -4.18 18.92 17.79
N PHE A 89 -4.97 19.86 18.31
CA PHE A 89 -4.53 21.15 18.85
C PHE A 89 -4.16 21.11 20.34
N VAL A 90 -3.92 19.93 20.92
CA VAL A 90 -3.62 19.81 22.35
C VAL A 90 -2.41 20.66 22.80
N ALA A 91 -1.40 20.84 21.95
CA ALA A 91 -0.24 21.70 22.24
C ALA A 91 -0.60 23.19 22.34
N GLU A 92 -1.66 23.64 21.67
CA GLU A 92 -2.16 25.02 21.76
C GLU A 92 -2.96 25.24 23.06
N ASN A 93 -3.60 24.19 23.55
CA ASN A 93 -4.64 24.26 24.58
C ASN A 93 -4.19 23.75 25.96
N ASN A 94 -3.08 23.00 26.04
CA ASN A 94 -2.56 22.43 27.27
C ASN A 94 -1.12 22.90 27.53
N PRO A 95 -0.88 23.77 28.53
CA PRO A 95 0.47 24.23 28.87
C PRO A 95 1.49 23.13 29.19
N ALA A 96 1.05 21.98 29.70
CA ALA A 96 1.94 20.84 29.98
C ALA A 96 2.45 20.15 28.69
N LEU A 97 1.85 20.46 27.54
CA LEU A 97 2.12 19.87 26.23
C LEU A 97 2.45 20.91 25.17
N GLN A 98 2.78 22.15 25.56
CA GLN A 98 3.08 23.23 24.63
C GLN A 98 4.23 22.90 23.66
N ASP A 99 5.14 22.02 24.08
CA ASP A 99 6.32 21.60 23.33
C ASP A 99 6.10 20.28 22.57
N LEU A 100 4.90 19.68 22.66
CA LEU A 100 4.56 18.43 21.98
C LEU A 100 4.58 18.59 20.46
N GLU A 101 4.13 19.74 19.96
CA GLU A 101 4.08 20.08 18.53
C GLU A 101 4.57 21.51 18.30
N ILE A 102 4.73 21.91 17.05
CA ILE A 102 4.88 23.32 16.68
C ILE A 102 3.58 23.76 15.99
N PRO A 103 2.65 24.45 16.70
CA PRO A 103 1.32 24.78 16.17
C PRO A 103 1.34 25.45 14.80
N GLU A 104 2.30 26.34 14.57
CA GLU A 104 2.44 27.03 13.28
C GLU A 104 2.79 26.08 12.14
N MET A 105 3.66 25.09 12.37
CA MET A 105 4.06 24.08 11.37
C MET A 105 2.93 23.11 11.08
N MET A 106 2.26 22.64 12.13
CA MET A 106 1.09 21.78 12.01
C MET A 106 -0.02 22.48 11.22
N ARG A 107 -0.37 23.74 11.53
CA ARG A 107 -1.45 24.45 10.82
C ARG A 107 -1.12 24.81 9.37
N LYS A 108 0.12 25.25 9.09
CA LYS A 108 0.48 25.77 7.77
C LYS A 108 0.98 24.69 6.80
N PHE A 109 1.55 23.60 7.32
CA PHE A 109 2.14 22.55 6.49
C PHE A 109 1.55 21.16 6.76
N GLY A 110 0.78 20.95 7.83
CA GLY A 110 0.35 19.60 8.22
C GLY A 110 1.48 18.75 8.83
N LEU A 111 2.48 19.40 9.43
CA LEU A 111 3.64 18.72 10.00
C LEU A 111 3.51 18.44 11.49
N ILE A 112 3.94 17.24 11.87
CA ILE A 112 3.91 16.72 13.23
C ILE A 112 5.35 16.51 13.70
N ARG A 113 5.62 16.82 14.97
CA ARG A 113 6.93 16.62 15.59
C ARG A 113 7.13 15.15 15.95
N ILE A 114 8.25 14.58 15.51
CA ILE A 114 8.69 13.21 15.83
C ILE A 114 10.08 13.26 16.47
N ASN A 115 10.29 12.51 17.57
CA ASN A 115 11.58 12.38 18.25
C ASN A 115 12.24 11.04 17.91
N ILE A 116 12.57 10.82 16.64
CA ILE A 116 13.14 9.54 16.15
C ILE A 116 14.49 9.18 16.80
N ASP A 117 15.20 10.19 17.29
CA ASP A 117 16.52 10.06 17.94
C ASP A 117 16.48 9.93 19.46
N GLY A 118 15.26 9.94 20.03
CA GLY A 118 15.01 9.97 21.46
C GLY A 118 14.49 11.31 21.96
N PHE A 119 13.83 11.27 23.11
CA PHE A 119 13.18 12.44 23.70
C PHE A 119 14.14 13.47 24.30
N ASP A 120 15.40 13.08 24.52
CA ASP A 120 16.47 13.98 24.96
C ASP A 120 17.08 14.81 23.81
N GLU A 121 16.74 14.48 22.55
CA GLU A 121 17.20 15.17 21.34
C GLU A 121 16.09 16.05 20.74
N PRO A 122 16.44 17.12 19.98
CA PRO A 122 15.46 17.92 19.27
C PRO A 122 14.63 17.08 18.30
N GLY A 123 13.30 17.14 18.41
CA GLY A 123 12.43 16.47 17.44
C GLY A 123 12.47 17.14 16.06
N ILE A 124 12.31 16.33 15.02
CA ILE A 124 12.16 16.75 13.62
C ILE A 124 10.67 16.90 13.24
N LEU A 125 10.39 17.50 12.08
CA LEU A 125 9.03 17.73 11.60
C LEU A 125 8.75 16.90 10.35
N ARG A 126 7.72 16.07 10.39
CA ARG A 126 7.35 15.19 9.28
C ARG A 126 5.88 15.27 8.92
N SER A 127 5.59 15.00 7.66
CA SER A 127 4.24 14.81 7.15
C SER A 127 3.67 13.49 7.64
N VAL A 128 2.34 13.43 7.75
CA VAL A 128 1.64 12.20 8.14
C VAL A 128 1.45 11.33 6.92
N GLN A 129 2.07 10.14 6.89
CA GLN A 129 1.87 9.20 5.78
C GLN A 129 0.44 8.67 5.78
N HIS A 130 -0.16 8.53 4.60
CA HIS A 130 -1.41 7.79 4.45
C HIS A 130 -1.20 6.31 4.81
N LEU A 131 -2.26 5.64 5.25
CA LEU A 131 -2.24 4.20 5.60
C LEU A 131 -2.79 3.31 4.48
N LEU A 132 -3.14 3.89 3.33
CA LEU A 132 -3.73 3.17 2.20
C LEU A 132 -2.75 2.17 1.58
N GLY A 133 -3.19 0.91 1.47
CA GLY A 133 -2.48 -0.15 0.76
C GLY A 133 -1.21 -0.66 1.44
N LEU A 134 -1.09 -0.51 2.76
CA LEU A 134 0.02 -1.06 3.55
C LEU A 134 0.18 -2.58 3.37
N SER A 135 -0.91 -3.32 3.09
CA SER A 135 -0.83 -4.76 2.81
C SER A 135 -0.02 -5.10 1.57
N GLN A 136 0.18 -4.13 0.67
CA GLN A 136 1.00 -4.31 -0.52
C GLN A 136 2.49 -4.08 -0.27
N THR A 137 2.86 -3.50 0.88
CA THR A 137 4.24 -3.09 1.20
C THR A 137 4.74 -3.61 2.55
N THR A 138 3.91 -4.38 3.25
CA THR A 138 4.16 -4.96 4.58
C THR A 138 3.90 -6.46 4.56
N ALA A 139 4.89 -7.28 4.20
CA ALA A 139 4.77 -8.73 4.17
C ALA A 139 4.81 -9.35 5.59
N LEU A 140 3.70 -9.95 6.04
CA LEU A 140 3.59 -10.60 7.35
C LEU A 140 4.40 -11.91 7.43
N GLY A 141 5.07 -12.16 8.56
CA GLY A 141 5.57 -13.49 8.96
C GLY A 141 6.78 -14.00 8.18
N VAL A 142 7.50 -13.13 7.48
CA VAL A 142 8.80 -13.45 6.88
C VAL A 142 9.88 -13.02 7.87
N GLU A 143 10.41 -13.96 8.66
CA GLU A 143 11.74 -13.75 9.27
C GLU A 143 12.74 -13.62 8.11
N ASP A 144 13.32 -12.44 7.98
CA ASP A 144 14.18 -12.12 6.85
C ASP A 144 15.48 -12.96 6.92
N ILE A 145 15.68 -13.84 5.93
CA ILE A 145 16.90 -14.64 5.78
C ILE A 145 17.89 -13.93 4.84
N ILE A 146 17.56 -12.75 4.29
CA ILE A 146 18.38 -12.14 3.24
C ILE A 146 19.65 -11.47 3.79
N PHE A 147 19.71 -11.20 5.11
CA PHE A 147 20.96 -10.91 5.81
C PHE A 147 21.03 -11.60 7.18
N PRO A 148 21.48 -12.87 7.26
CA PRO A 148 21.71 -13.50 8.54
C PRO A 148 22.90 -12.81 9.22
N GLY A 149 22.64 -11.89 10.16
CA GLY A 149 23.64 -11.48 11.15
C GLY A 149 23.97 -9.99 11.32
N GLU A 150 23.19 -9.04 10.82
CA GLU A 150 23.30 -7.63 11.26
C GLU A 150 22.21 -7.35 12.32
N PRO A 151 22.54 -7.16 13.61
CA PRO A 151 21.58 -6.77 14.62
C PRO A 151 20.98 -5.40 14.29
N GLY A 152 19.66 -5.28 14.16
CA GLY A 152 18.96 -3.98 14.25
C GLY A 152 18.26 -3.42 13.02
N GLN A 153 17.94 -4.19 11.97
CA GLN A 153 17.06 -3.68 10.90
C GLN A 153 15.56 -3.95 11.17
N PRO A 154 14.67 -2.96 10.95
CA PRO A 154 13.21 -3.10 11.11
C PRO A 154 12.61 -4.19 10.20
N ILE A 155 11.73 -5.05 10.74
CA ILE A 155 11.05 -6.11 9.96
C ILE A 155 10.22 -5.54 8.80
N HIS A 156 9.41 -4.50 9.07
CA HIS A 156 8.46 -3.96 8.11
C HIS A 156 8.84 -2.59 7.53
N GLU A 157 9.96 -2.01 7.98
CA GLU A 157 10.46 -0.71 7.50
C GLU A 157 9.35 0.34 7.43
N THR A 158 8.61 0.53 8.52
CA THR A 158 7.47 1.47 8.58
C THR A 158 7.94 2.90 8.86
N GLY A 159 7.11 3.91 8.57
CA GLY A 159 7.47 5.32 8.75
C GLY A 159 8.23 5.92 7.56
N TRP A 160 8.79 7.11 7.73
CA TRP A 160 9.51 7.80 6.65
C TRP A 160 10.93 7.29 6.46
N SER A 161 11.62 6.85 7.52
CA SER A 161 13.00 6.35 7.43
C SER A 161 13.15 4.94 8.05
N ALA A 162 12.13 4.09 7.88
CA ALA A 162 12.01 2.79 8.55
C ALA A 162 11.97 2.87 10.10
N ASP A 163 11.65 4.05 10.63
CA ASP A 163 11.70 4.42 12.04
C ASP A 163 10.33 4.55 12.72
N GLY A 164 9.26 4.24 11.98
CA GLY A 164 7.89 4.38 12.47
C GLY A 164 7.57 3.55 13.71
N ALA A 165 8.21 2.38 13.84
CA ALA A 165 8.10 1.48 14.98
C ALA A 165 9.34 1.48 15.89
N LEU A 166 10.27 2.42 15.69
CA LEU A 166 11.47 2.61 16.50
C LEU A 166 11.42 4.02 17.10
N ASN A 167 10.77 4.22 18.24
CA ASN A 167 10.70 5.57 18.81
C ASN A 167 11.96 6.00 19.58
N SER A 168 13.04 5.25 19.48
CA SER A 168 14.43 5.70 19.61
C SER A 168 15.34 4.48 19.60
N ALA A 169 16.62 4.65 19.27
CA ALA A 169 17.58 3.56 19.48
C ALA A 169 17.69 3.13 20.96
N TYR A 170 17.04 3.80 21.94
CA TYR A 170 17.21 3.53 23.38
C TYR A 170 15.95 3.86 24.22
N ASP A 171 15.46 2.92 25.03
CA ASP A 171 14.34 3.09 25.97
C ASP A 171 14.52 4.31 26.90
N LEU A 172 13.47 4.64 27.66
CA LEU A 172 13.47 5.75 28.64
C LEU A 172 14.56 5.64 29.73
N ALA A 173 15.31 4.53 29.79
CA ALA A 173 16.44 4.28 30.67
C ALA A 173 17.80 4.21 29.93
N GLY A 174 17.83 4.47 28.62
CA GLY A 174 19.03 4.45 27.80
C GLY A 174 19.49 3.06 27.31
N ASN A 175 18.64 2.03 27.34
CA ASN A 175 18.95 0.68 26.81
C ASN A 175 18.38 0.51 25.39
N PRO A 176 19.02 -0.25 24.49
CA PRO A 176 18.50 -0.43 23.14
C PRO A 176 17.01 -0.82 23.09
N HIS A 177 16.18 -0.10 22.32
CA HIS A 177 14.80 -0.52 22.05
C HIS A 177 14.86 -1.93 21.44
N GLN A 178 14.06 -2.85 21.98
CA GLN A 178 14.03 -4.23 21.50
C GLN A 178 12.88 -4.51 20.54
N GLU A 179 11.99 -3.54 20.28
CA GLU A 179 10.94 -3.66 19.27
C GLU A 179 11.56 -4.00 17.92
N ASP A 180 10.93 -4.91 17.19
CA ASP A 180 11.48 -5.46 15.95
C ASP A 180 11.19 -4.60 14.72
N GLY A 181 10.60 -3.42 14.89
CA GLY A 181 10.29 -2.50 13.81
C GLY A 181 9.10 -2.94 12.94
N SER A 182 8.25 -3.83 13.45
CA SER A 182 7.03 -4.28 12.76
C SER A 182 5.91 -3.24 12.80
N LEU A 183 5.07 -3.21 11.75
CA LEU A 183 3.80 -2.46 11.75
C LEU A 183 2.92 -2.77 12.97
N ARG A 184 2.97 -4.01 13.48
CA ARG A 184 2.26 -4.40 14.71
C ARG A 184 2.70 -3.57 15.91
N CYS A 185 3.99 -3.23 16.02
CA CYS A 185 4.54 -2.46 17.13
C CYS A 185 4.51 -0.94 16.92
N PHE A 186 4.22 -0.45 15.70
CA PHE A 186 4.09 0.97 15.40
C PHE A 186 3.20 1.75 16.40
N PRO A 187 2.01 1.24 16.81
CA PRO A 187 1.14 1.96 17.73
C PRO A 187 1.81 2.28 19.08
N VAL A 188 2.76 1.46 19.53
CA VAL A 188 3.48 1.67 20.80
C VAL A 188 4.25 2.99 20.74
N GLY A 189 5.06 3.18 19.70
CA GLY A 189 5.83 4.40 19.48
C GLY A 189 4.93 5.64 19.33
N ALA A 190 3.86 5.51 18.56
CA ALA A 190 2.90 6.59 18.34
C ALA A 190 2.19 7.03 19.63
N ILE A 191 1.81 6.09 20.52
CA ILE A 191 1.19 6.39 21.81
C ILE A 191 2.18 7.15 22.70
N VAL A 192 3.41 6.65 22.85
CA VAL A 192 4.44 7.30 23.68
C VAL A 192 4.77 8.71 23.16
N GLN A 193 4.89 8.89 21.84
CA GLN A 193 5.21 10.16 21.18
C GLN A 193 4.05 11.16 21.21
N HIS A 194 2.80 10.74 21.00
CA HIS A 194 1.72 11.68 20.71
C HIS A 194 0.59 11.71 21.75
N PHE A 195 0.42 10.67 22.57
CA PHE A 195 -0.75 10.54 23.46
C PHE A 195 -0.42 11.00 24.88
N THR A 196 0.82 11.37 25.16
CA THR A 196 1.27 11.76 26.49
C THR A 196 0.52 12.96 27.07
N LYS A 197 0.26 12.95 28.38
CA LYS A 197 -0.33 14.06 29.15
C LYS A 197 0.70 15.08 29.64
N SER A 198 1.98 14.71 29.66
CA SER A 198 3.10 15.58 30.00
C SER A 198 4.33 15.25 29.14
N MET A 199 5.33 16.14 29.11
CA MET A 199 6.57 15.85 28.37
C MET A 199 7.45 14.77 29.04
N ASP A 200 7.08 14.29 30.25
CA ASP A 200 7.81 13.22 30.95
C ASP A 200 7.53 11.82 30.34
N ARG A 201 6.40 11.64 29.64
CA ARG A 201 6.04 10.44 28.87
C ARG A 201 6.09 9.14 29.66
N VAL A 202 5.55 9.17 30.87
CA VAL A 202 5.60 8.04 31.81
C VAL A 202 4.43 7.09 31.58
N ASP A 203 4.72 5.82 31.30
CA ASP A 203 3.72 4.77 31.22
C ASP A 203 2.87 4.67 32.51
N THR A 204 1.60 4.37 32.35
CA THR A 204 0.51 4.35 33.36
C THR A 204 0.17 5.69 34.00
N VAL A 205 0.96 6.74 33.77
CA VAL A 205 0.74 8.10 34.28
C VAL A 205 0.20 8.99 33.16
N ASP A 206 0.95 9.08 32.07
CA ASP A 206 0.67 9.94 30.94
C ASP A 206 -0.17 9.27 29.85
N PHE A 207 -0.06 7.94 29.74
CA PHE A 207 -0.81 7.07 28.83
C PHE A 207 -0.78 5.64 29.39
N ARG A 208 -1.45 4.69 28.75
CA ARG A 208 -1.23 3.25 28.92
C ARG A 208 -0.70 2.67 27.61
N LEU A 209 0.16 1.67 27.69
CA LEU A 209 0.51 0.88 26.52
C LEU A 209 -0.67 0.00 26.04
N PRO A 210 -0.71 -0.37 24.75
CA PRO A 210 -1.72 -1.28 24.21
C PRO A 210 -1.50 -2.70 24.71
N THR A 211 -2.53 -3.53 24.67
CA THR A 211 -2.41 -4.99 24.90
C THR A 211 -2.02 -5.72 23.62
N GLU A 212 -1.57 -6.97 23.74
CA GLU A 212 -1.28 -7.84 22.58
C GLU A 212 -2.50 -7.98 21.65
N ASN A 213 -3.71 -8.12 22.20
CA ASN A 213 -4.95 -8.20 21.41
C ASN A 213 -5.30 -6.88 20.71
N GLU A 214 -5.06 -5.74 21.37
CA GLU A 214 -5.27 -4.42 20.76
C GLU A 214 -4.30 -4.18 19.60
N LEU A 215 -3.04 -4.60 19.74
CA LEU A 215 -2.04 -4.53 18.67
C LEU A 215 -2.43 -5.41 17.47
N ASP A 216 -2.89 -6.64 17.70
CA ASP A 216 -3.37 -7.53 16.64
C ASP A 216 -4.57 -6.93 15.90
N ALA A 217 -5.52 -6.33 16.63
CA ALA A 217 -6.68 -5.70 16.06
C ALA A 217 -6.30 -4.46 15.21
N LEU A 218 -5.43 -3.60 15.74
CA LEU A 218 -4.91 -2.43 15.00
C LEU A 218 -4.16 -2.86 13.73
N LEU A 219 -3.32 -3.90 13.80
CA LEU A 219 -2.61 -4.44 12.63
C LEU A 219 -3.59 -4.89 11.54
N VAL A 220 -4.61 -5.69 11.91
CA VAL A 220 -5.64 -6.16 10.97
C VAL A 220 -6.37 -5.00 10.32
N TYR A 221 -6.70 -3.96 11.10
CA TYR A 221 -7.37 -2.78 10.55
C TYR A 221 -6.46 -1.99 9.61
N MET A 222 -5.22 -1.67 10.00
CA MET A 222 -4.29 -0.91 9.15
C MET A 222 -4.02 -1.61 7.82
N LEU A 223 -3.85 -2.94 7.82
CA LEU A 223 -3.63 -3.71 6.58
C LEU A 223 -4.88 -3.81 5.70
N SER A 224 -6.07 -3.61 6.25
CA SER A 224 -7.33 -3.64 5.48
C SER A 224 -7.59 -2.35 4.68
N LEU A 225 -6.84 -1.29 4.93
CA LEU A 225 -7.06 0.02 4.33
C LEU A 225 -6.53 0.09 2.90
N GLY A 226 -7.27 0.75 2.01
CA GLY A 226 -6.89 0.93 0.61
C GLY A 226 -6.87 -0.37 -0.18
N ARG A 227 -6.12 -0.36 -1.29
CA ARG A 227 -6.04 -1.50 -2.21
C ARG A 227 -5.49 -2.75 -1.55
N GLN A 228 -6.08 -3.89 -1.90
CA GLN A 228 -5.67 -5.22 -1.42
C GLN A 228 -4.87 -6.00 -2.48
N THR A 229 -4.71 -5.42 -3.67
CA THR A 229 -3.87 -5.91 -4.76
C THR A 229 -3.17 -4.73 -5.42
N THR A 230 -2.03 -4.98 -6.05
CA THR A 230 -1.34 -3.98 -6.88
C THR A 230 -1.64 -4.28 -8.35
N PRO A 231 -2.25 -3.34 -9.10
CA PRO A 231 -2.51 -3.53 -10.52
C PRO A 231 -1.20 -3.54 -11.32
N THR A 232 -1.17 -4.28 -12.42
CA THR A 232 -0.08 -4.21 -13.41
C THR A 232 -0.29 -2.96 -14.27
N ILE A 233 0.27 -1.83 -13.82
CA ILE A 233 0.07 -0.52 -14.43
C ILE A 233 0.74 -0.43 -15.80
N SER A 234 1.88 -1.09 -15.98
CA SER A 234 2.59 -1.17 -17.27
C SER A 234 1.69 -1.70 -18.41
N ASN A 235 0.77 -2.63 -18.11
CA ASN A 235 -0.17 -3.22 -19.06
C ASN A 235 -1.42 -2.36 -19.34
N LEU A 236 -1.63 -1.27 -18.60
CA LEU A 236 -2.78 -0.39 -18.82
C LEU A 236 -2.57 0.48 -20.06
N THR A 237 -3.63 0.78 -20.80
CA THR A 237 -3.62 1.79 -21.86
C THR A 237 -4.62 2.87 -21.51
N PHE A 238 -4.17 4.11 -21.40
CA PHE A 238 -5.03 5.25 -21.05
C PHE A 238 -5.72 5.83 -22.27
N THR A 239 -6.99 6.20 -22.11
CA THR A 239 -7.78 6.81 -23.19
C THR A 239 -7.37 8.27 -23.47
N ASP A 240 -6.79 8.94 -22.47
CA ASP A 240 -6.28 10.30 -22.59
C ASP A 240 -4.83 10.29 -23.10
N PRO A 241 -4.51 11.04 -24.17
CA PRO A 241 -3.16 11.06 -24.73
C PRO A 241 -2.07 11.57 -23.77
N ALA A 242 -2.39 12.51 -22.88
CA ALA A 242 -1.42 13.05 -21.92
C ALA A 242 -1.11 12.00 -20.85
N ALA A 243 -2.13 11.32 -20.31
CA ALA A 243 -1.94 10.24 -19.36
C ALA A 243 -1.19 9.04 -19.97
N GLU A 244 -1.49 8.65 -21.22
CA GLU A 244 -0.75 7.57 -21.89
C GLU A 244 0.71 7.94 -22.12
N ARG A 245 0.98 9.19 -22.54
CA ARG A 245 2.34 9.70 -22.68
C ARG A 245 3.05 9.77 -21.32
N GLY A 246 2.35 10.18 -20.27
CA GLY A 246 2.84 10.21 -18.90
C GLY A 246 3.26 8.83 -18.40
N LYS A 247 2.46 7.80 -18.66
CA LYS A 247 2.81 6.40 -18.40
C LYS A 247 4.11 6.03 -19.13
N ALA A 248 4.21 6.32 -20.42
CA ALA A 248 5.40 6.00 -21.21
C ALA A 248 6.67 6.73 -20.69
N LEU A 249 6.55 7.98 -20.22
CA LEU A 249 7.65 8.69 -19.54
C LEU A 249 8.02 8.01 -18.22
N PHE A 250 7.02 7.67 -17.41
CA PHE A 250 7.21 7.05 -16.09
C PHE A 250 7.97 5.72 -16.17
N PHE A 251 7.66 4.89 -17.17
CA PHE A 251 8.32 3.60 -17.41
C PHE A 251 9.58 3.70 -18.27
N GLY A 252 9.91 4.87 -18.81
CA GLY A 252 11.10 5.08 -19.63
C GLY A 252 10.99 4.55 -21.06
N ASP A 253 9.76 4.40 -21.58
CA ASP A 253 9.48 3.96 -22.95
C ASP A 253 9.76 5.06 -23.99
N ILE A 254 9.87 6.32 -23.54
CA ILE A 254 10.21 7.46 -24.40
C ILE A 254 11.72 7.75 -24.28
N PRO A 255 12.50 7.61 -25.39
CA PRO A 255 13.92 7.95 -25.38
C PRO A 255 14.13 9.46 -25.16
N VAL A 256 15.05 9.82 -24.26
CA VAL A 256 15.44 11.22 -24.06
C VAL A 256 16.32 11.68 -25.22
N GLN A 257 16.00 12.84 -25.80
CA GLN A 257 16.77 13.46 -26.88
C GLN A 257 17.81 14.44 -26.31
N ASP A 258 18.89 13.94 -25.71
CA ASP A 258 20.06 14.78 -25.39
C ASP A 258 21.36 14.00 -25.68
N GLU A 259 22.18 14.58 -26.56
CA GLU A 259 23.42 14.00 -27.09
C GLU A 259 24.56 13.93 -26.05
N PHE A 260 24.41 14.57 -24.89
CA PHE A 260 25.39 14.59 -23.80
C PHE A 260 25.04 13.66 -22.62
N LEU A 261 23.94 12.91 -22.71
CA LEU A 261 23.49 11.99 -21.67
C LEU A 261 24.28 10.67 -21.69
N ASP A 262 24.72 10.23 -20.50
CA ASP A 262 25.14 8.85 -20.28
C ASP A 262 23.94 7.91 -20.48
N ALA A 263 24.13 6.73 -21.07
CA ALA A 263 23.07 5.83 -21.53
C ALA A 263 22.26 5.15 -20.40
N ARG A 264 22.36 5.67 -19.17
CA ARG A 264 21.72 5.16 -17.94
C ARG A 264 20.67 6.17 -17.45
N ILE A 265 19.67 6.41 -18.28
CA ILE A 265 18.56 7.28 -17.87
C ILE A 265 17.72 6.51 -16.86
N ASN A 266 17.54 7.12 -15.69
CA ASN A 266 16.65 6.60 -14.67
C ASN A 266 15.21 6.92 -15.08
N ASN A 267 14.32 5.94 -15.01
CA ASN A 267 12.88 6.16 -15.13
C ASN A 267 12.26 6.12 -13.72
N CYS A 268 11.05 6.63 -13.56
CA CYS A 268 10.38 6.65 -12.26
C CYS A 268 10.13 5.22 -11.75
N SER A 269 9.80 4.30 -12.67
CA SER A 269 9.47 2.90 -12.34
C SER A 269 10.63 2.08 -11.79
N GLN A 270 11.88 2.51 -12.03
CA GLN A 270 13.05 1.89 -11.40
C GLN A 270 12.98 1.96 -9.89
N CYS A 271 12.43 3.03 -9.33
CA CYS A 271 12.24 3.23 -7.89
C CYS A 271 10.81 2.89 -7.45
N HIS A 272 9.81 3.33 -8.23
CA HIS A 272 8.39 3.13 -7.99
C HIS A 272 7.84 2.03 -8.91
N VAL A 273 8.19 0.78 -8.61
CA VAL A 273 7.83 -0.40 -9.41
C VAL A 273 6.30 -0.51 -9.51
N GLU A 274 5.76 -0.51 -10.73
CA GLU A 274 4.30 -0.45 -10.97
C GLU A 274 3.61 0.70 -10.23
N ALA A 275 4.29 1.85 -10.10
CA ALA A 275 3.90 3.00 -9.27
C ALA A 275 3.69 2.69 -7.78
N GLY A 276 4.06 1.49 -7.33
CA GLY A 276 4.03 1.10 -5.93
C GLY A 276 5.29 1.52 -5.17
N ALA A 277 5.39 1.03 -3.94
CA ALA A 277 6.48 1.31 -2.99
C ALA A 277 7.42 0.11 -2.76
N ASN A 278 7.22 -0.98 -3.51
CA ASN A 278 7.90 -2.24 -3.27
C ASN A 278 9.33 -2.30 -3.81
N ASN A 279 10.20 -3.01 -3.09
CA ASN A 279 11.51 -3.41 -3.57
C ASN A 279 11.38 -4.55 -4.63
N SER A 280 11.77 -4.27 -5.88
CA SER A 280 11.73 -5.23 -7.00
C SER A 280 12.71 -6.39 -6.90
N SER A 281 13.68 -6.35 -5.98
CA SER A 281 14.82 -7.26 -5.99
C SER A 281 14.51 -8.67 -5.47
N ASN A 282 13.46 -8.84 -4.64
CA ASN A 282 13.23 -10.09 -3.90
C ASN A 282 11.79 -10.64 -3.95
N PHE A 283 10.86 -10.04 -4.72
CA PHE A 283 9.44 -10.45 -4.77
C PHE A 283 8.72 -10.47 -3.40
N LEU A 284 9.30 -9.85 -2.38
CA LEU A 284 8.67 -9.65 -1.08
C LEU A 284 7.98 -8.28 -1.10
N ALA A 285 6.73 -8.23 -0.64
CA ALA A 285 5.97 -6.99 -0.41
C ALA A 285 6.64 -6.17 0.71
N ARG A 286 7.76 -5.52 0.39
CA ARG A 286 8.60 -4.76 1.33
C ARG A 286 8.83 -3.38 0.77
N ASN A 287 8.66 -2.37 1.62
CA ASN A 287 9.06 -1.00 1.31
C ASN A 287 10.50 -0.96 0.78
N ARG A 288 10.74 -0.07 -0.18
CA ARG A 288 12.09 0.23 -0.62
C ARG A 288 12.60 1.46 0.11
N ILE A 289 13.76 1.32 0.75
CA ILE A 289 14.53 2.42 1.31
C ILE A 289 15.47 2.97 0.23
N ILE A 290 15.51 4.29 0.05
CA ILE A 290 16.46 4.96 -0.84
C ILE A 290 17.22 6.05 -0.11
N ASN A 291 18.51 6.14 -0.38
CA ASN A 291 19.38 7.18 0.13
C ASN A 291 19.25 8.44 -0.73
N THR A 292 18.85 9.55 -0.12
CA THR A 292 18.77 10.88 -0.72
C THR A 292 19.79 11.85 -0.09
N ASN A 293 20.95 11.37 0.39
CA ASN A 293 21.95 12.03 1.27
C ASN A 293 22.35 13.49 0.96
N LEU A 294 21.97 14.02 -0.20
CA LEU A 294 22.31 15.36 -0.68
C LEU A 294 21.11 16.11 -1.30
N SER A 295 19.89 15.60 -1.14
CA SER A 295 18.64 16.26 -1.54
C SER A 295 17.76 16.50 -0.32
N PRO A 296 18.19 17.38 0.59
CA PRO A 296 17.58 17.45 1.89
C PRO A 296 16.44 18.45 1.79
N ASN A 297 15.26 18.01 1.38
CA ASN A 297 14.11 18.89 1.46
C ASN A 297 13.72 18.93 2.92
N ALA A 298 13.82 20.11 3.52
CA ALA A 298 13.02 20.51 4.66
C ALA A 298 11.78 21.29 4.12
N PRO A 299 10.77 21.63 4.91
CA PRO A 299 9.62 22.44 4.46
C PRO A 299 10.01 23.87 4.01
N THR A 300 11.32 24.18 3.99
CA THR A 300 11.92 25.51 3.97
C THR A 300 11.72 26.27 2.66
N CYS A 301 11.52 25.61 1.51
CA CYS A 301 11.21 26.35 0.27
C CYS A 301 9.77 26.89 0.28
N ARG A 302 8.79 26.11 0.78
CA ARG A 302 7.38 26.57 0.87
C ARG A 302 7.13 27.60 1.99
N GLY A 303 8.08 27.77 2.90
CA GLY A 303 8.08 28.83 3.92
C GLY A 303 7.86 30.25 3.39
N GLU A 304 8.15 30.49 2.11
CA GLU A 304 8.08 31.80 1.46
C GLU A 304 6.66 32.30 1.15
N THR A 305 5.72 31.40 0.83
CA THR A 305 4.35 31.78 0.39
C THR A 305 3.49 32.16 1.58
N LEU A 306 3.99 31.91 2.78
CA LEU A 306 3.38 32.25 4.05
C LEU A 306 3.66 33.71 4.40
N ASN A 307 2.69 34.36 5.05
CA ASN A 307 2.82 35.74 5.51
C ASN A 307 2.63 35.80 7.04
N PRO A 308 3.70 36.06 7.83
CA PRO A 308 5.10 36.26 7.40
C PRO A 308 5.77 34.93 6.97
N PRO A 309 6.87 35.01 6.18
CA PRO A 309 7.64 33.83 5.81
C PRO A 309 8.23 33.13 7.02
N ILE A 310 8.37 31.80 6.94
CA ILE A 310 9.00 30.99 7.99
C ILE A 310 10.26 30.34 7.41
N LEU A 311 11.43 30.84 7.83
CA LEU A 311 12.72 30.46 7.23
C LEU A 311 13.58 29.57 8.14
N ASP A 312 13.32 29.56 9.45
CA ASP A 312 14.10 28.82 10.46
C ASP A 312 13.53 27.41 10.73
N ILE A 313 13.24 26.63 9.69
CA ILE A 313 12.70 25.27 9.86
C ILE A 313 13.88 24.28 9.87
N PRO A 314 14.03 23.43 10.91
CA PRO A 314 15.08 22.41 10.94
C PRO A 314 14.95 21.43 9.78
N GLY A 315 16.09 21.00 9.25
CA GLY A 315 16.15 19.98 8.22
C GLY A 315 16.03 18.57 8.78
N ASP A 316 15.37 17.69 8.03
CA ASP A 316 15.25 16.26 8.33
C ASP A 316 16.19 15.46 7.42
N GLY A 317 17.28 14.96 8.01
CA GLY A 317 18.26 14.11 7.33
C GLY A 317 18.00 12.61 7.53
N GLY A 318 16.83 12.23 8.03
CA GLY A 318 16.58 10.88 8.53
C GLY A 318 17.12 10.70 9.95
N PHE A 319 17.52 9.47 10.28
CA PHE A 319 17.97 9.07 11.63
C PHE A 319 19.31 9.73 12.03
N GLY A 320 19.38 10.43 13.17
CA GLY A 320 20.63 10.68 13.88
C GLY A 320 20.73 11.88 14.82
N LYS A 321 21.66 11.78 15.79
CA LYS A 321 21.75 12.64 17.00
C LYS A 321 22.63 13.90 16.89
N SER A 322 23.13 14.25 15.70
CA SER A 322 24.12 15.34 15.59
C SER A 322 23.92 16.24 14.37
N ASN A 323 24.14 17.55 14.53
CA ASN A 323 24.24 18.50 13.41
C ASN A 323 25.39 18.08 12.51
N LEU A 324 25.10 17.71 11.26
CA LEU A 324 26.13 17.16 10.39
C LEU A 324 26.60 18.14 9.32
N PHE A 325 25.68 18.88 8.70
CA PHE A 325 26.01 19.90 7.72
C PHE A 325 24.95 21.00 7.66
N THR A 326 25.40 22.17 7.26
CA THR A 326 24.58 23.34 7.00
C THR A 326 24.61 23.56 5.49
N VAL A 327 23.43 23.61 4.87
CA VAL A 327 23.30 23.93 3.44
C VAL A 327 22.81 25.37 3.31
N ASP A 328 23.33 26.10 2.33
CA ASP A 328 22.76 27.38 1.96
C ASP A 328 21.39 27.11 1.32
N ARG A 329 20.37 27.80 1.81
CA ARG A 329 19.00 27.63 1.31
C ARG A 329 18.90 27.97 -0.18
N ASP A 330 19.74 28.87 -0.68
CA ASP A 330 19.80 29.24 -2.09
C ASP A 330 20.33 28.10 -2.98
N ASP A 331 20.96 27.06 -2.41
CA ASP A 331 21.43 25.89 -3.17
C ASP A 331 20.26 24.97 -3.60
N PHE A 332 19.07 25.10 -2.97
CA PHE A 332 17.93 24.21 -3.24
C PHE A 332 16.55 24.89 -3.25
N CYS A 333 16.43 26.16 -2.87
CA CYS A 333 15.22 26.97 -3.06
C CYS A 333 15.49 28.08 -4.08
N GLU A 334 14.63 28.21 -5.10
CA GLU A 334 14.81 29.19 -6.19
C GLU A 334 14.41 30.64 -5.82
N ASP A 335 14.02 30.90 -4.57
CA ASP A 335 13.41 32.16 -4.14
C ASP A 335 14.37 33.30 -3.76
N SER A 336 15.68 32.99 -3.65
CA SER A 336 16.73 33.96 -3.31
C SER A 336 16.53 34.68 -1.96
N LEU A 337 15.82 34.08 -1.00
CA LEU A 337 15.63 34.64 0.33
C LEU A 337 16.87 34.48 1.23
N GLY A 338 17.81 33.60 0.86
CA GLY A 338 19.00 33.26 1.64
C GLY A 338 18.68 32.53 2.95
N GLY A 339 19.71 31.98 3.58
CA GLY A 339 19.60 31.34 4.89
C GLY A 339 20.41 30.06 4.99
N GLU A 340 20.52 29.54 6.20
CA GLU A 340 21.26 28.32 6.50
C GLU A 340 20.30 27.29 7.11
N VAL A 341 20.25 26.10 6.53
CA VAL A 341 19.43 24.99 7.05
C VAL A 341 20.34 23.91 7.62
N ASN A 342 20.13 23.57 8.88
CA ASN A 342 20.87 22.52 9.57
C ASN A 342 20.13 21.20 9.42
N PHE A 343 20.78 20.19 8.85
CA PHE A 343 20.27 18.82 8.76
C PHE A 343 20.92 17.95 9.85
N LEU A 344 20.07 17.21 10.56
CA LEU A 344 20.46 16.28 11.62
C LEU A 344 20.72 14.89 11.02
N TYR A 345 21.84 14.25 11.37
CA TYR A 345 22.19 12.88 10.95
C TYR A 345 23.19 12.22 11.94
N GLU A 346 23.41 10.90 11.86
CA GLU A 346 24.43 10.15 12.61
C GLU A 346 25.48 9.60 11.64
N GLN A 347 26.70 10.15 11.65
CA GLN A 347 27.81 9.56 10.89
C GLN A 347 28.25 8.23 11.53
N THR A 348 27.45 7.17 11.39
CA THR A 348 27.88 5.81 11.73
C THR A 348 28.98 5.39 10.74
N ALA A 349 29.82 4.44 11.14
CA ALA A 349 30.89 3.90 10.30
C ALA A 349 30.38 3.25 8.99
N ASN A 350 29.06 3.11 8.81
CA ASN A 350 28.38 2.74 7.56
C ASN A 350 27.60 3.95 7.02
N ALA A 351 28.23 4.71 6.12
CA ALA A 351 27.63 5.84 5.39
C ALA A 351 26.38 5.47 4.54
N SER A 352 25.98 4.20 4.48
CA SER A 352 24.87 3.70 3.68
C SER A 352 23.48 3.90 4.28
N ALA A 353 23.37 4.25 5.58
CA ALA A 353 22.09 4.50 6.27
C ALA A 353 21.73 6.00 6.38
N ALA A 354 22.54 6.88 5.80
CA ALA A 354 22.38 8.33 5.86
C ALA A 354 21.32 8.86 4.91
N GLY A 355 20.45 9.77 5.35
CA GLY A 355 19.50 10.42 4.43
C GLY A 355 18.57 9.42 3.75
N VAL A 356 18.26 8.30 4.40
CA VAL A 356 17.44 7.25 3.81
C VAL A 356 15.95 7.45 4.13
N PHE A 357 15.12 7.35 3.10
CA PHE A 357 13.68 7.44 3.22
C PHE A 357 12.99 6.27 2.49
N ASN A 358 11.88 5.83 3.04
CA ASN A 358 10.96 4.89 2.40
C ASN A 358 10.30 5.56 1.21
N ILE A 359 10.25 4.82 0.10
CA ILE A 359 9.53 5.20 -1.10
C ILE A 359 8.02 5.07 -0.84
N PRO A 360 7.22 6.13 -0.98
CA PRO A 360 5.76 6.04 -0.87
C PRO A 360 5.13 5.45 -2.14
N SER A 361 3.93 4.88 -1.99
CA SER A 361 3.09 4.47 -3.13
C SER A 361 2.66 5.69 -3.91
N LEU A 362 2.71 5.62 -5.24
CA LEU A 362 2.22 6.68 -6.13
C LEU A 362 0.82 6.40 -6.68
N ILE A 363 0.24 5.23 -6.39
CA ILE A 363 -1.13 4.89 -6.80
C ILE A 363 -2.15 5.83 -6.15
N GLU A 364 -1.94 6.19 -4.89
CA GLU A 364 -2.78 7.08 -4.08
C GLU A 364 -2.22 8.50 -3.92
N ALA A 365 -1.21 8.89 -4.71
CA ALA A 365 -0.47 10.13 -4.46
C ALA A 365 -1.23 11.41 -4.83
N ALA A 366 -2.09 11.38 -5.84
CA ALA A 366 -2.73 12.58 -6.38
C ALA A 366 -3.73 13.25 -5.42
N ASP A 367 -4.21 12.56 -4.38
CA ASP A 367 -5.08 13.10 -3.32
C ASP A 367 -4.53 12.91 -1.90
N THR A 368 -3.22 12.66 -1.76
CA THR A 368 -2.53 12.54 -0.46
C THR A 368 -1.42 13.59 -0.30
N GLY A 369 -1.47 14.65 -1.11
CA GLY A 369 -0.61 15.81 -0.95
C GLY A 369 -0.85 16.55 0.38
N PRO A 370 0.05 17.46 0.79
CA PRO A 370 1.29 17.83 0.11
C PRO A 370 2.35 16.72 0.12
N TYR A 371 3.46 16.93 -0.58
CA TYR A 371 4.38 15.85 -0.96
C TYR A 371 5.72 15.90 -0.23
N PHE A 372 6.40 14.75 -0.26
CA PHE A 372 7.62 14.43 0.48
C PHE A 372 7.40 14.25 1.99
N HIS A 373 8.46 13.84 2.69
CA HIS A 373 8.42 13.51 4.12
C HIS A 373 8.09 14.68 5.05
N ASN A 374 7.93 15.87 4.48
CA ASN A 374 7.88 17.15 5.16
C ASN A 374 6.93 18.16 4.47
N ASN A 375 6.10 17.72 3.53
CA ASN A 375 5.14 18.57 2.81
C ASN A 375 5.77 19.78 2.09
N SER A 376 6.99 19.64 1.57
CA SER A 376 7.72 20.73 0.90
C SER A 376 7.23 21.04 -0.51
N ALA A 377 6.56 20.10 -1.18
CA ALA A 377 5.90 20.34 -2.47
C ALA A 377 4.38 20.40 -2.28
N GLU A 378 3.76 21.50 -2.73
CA GLU A 378 2.33 21.73 -2.56
C GLU A 378 1.50 20.93 -3.56
N THR A 379 1.98 20.87 -4.81
CA THR A 379 1.29 20.17 -5.89
C THR A 379 2.07 18.94 -6.35
N LEU A 380 1.35 18.02 -7.00
CA LEU A 380 1.94 16.83 -7.59
C LEU A 380 2.99 17.20 -8.64
N GLU A 381 2.71 18.26 -9.38
CA GLU A 381 3.57 18.79 -10.41
C GLU A 381 4.87 19.40 -9.83
N ASP A 382 4.80 20.08 -8.67
CA ASP A 382 5.99 20.53 -7.95
C ASP A 382 6.86 19.34 -7.51
N ALA A 383 6.22 18.26 -7.02
CA ALA A 383 6.91 17.05 -6.60
C ALA A 383 7.59 16.32 -7.78
N ILE A 384 6.95 16.30 -8.96
CA ILE A 384 7.55 15.74 -10.18
C ILE A 384 8.70 16.63 -10.66
N LEU A 385 8.51 17.95 -10.70
CA LEU A 385 9.50 18.91 -11.20
C LEU A 385 10.80 18.85 -10.40
N PHE A 386 10.71 18.59 -9.08
CA PHE A 386 11.86 18.42 -8.19
C PHE A 386 12.93 17.48 -8.75
N TYR A 387 12.55 16.40 -9.44
CA TYR A 387 13.50 15.42 -9.98
C TYR A 387 14.38 15.96 -11.12
N SER A 388 14.04 17.13 -11.70
CA SER A 388 14.89 17.83 -12.66
C SER A 388 15.74 18.95 -12.06
N SER A 389 15.55 19.25 -10.77
CA SER A 389 16.25 20.32 -10.05
C SER A 389 17.74 20.04 -9.87
N GLU A 390 18.53 21.09 -9.65
CA GLU A 390 19.95 20.96 -9.28
C GLU A 390 20.11 20.20 -7.95
N ALA A 391 19.21 20.45 -6.98
CA ALA A 391 19.18 19.77 -5.70
C ALA A 391 19.07 18.24 -5.85
N PHE A 392 18.23 17.75 -6.77
CA PHE A 392 18.17 16.33 -7.07
C PHE A 392 19.40 15.85 -7.86
N ASN A 393 19.79 16.58 -8.92
CA ASN A 393 20.86 16.17 -9.83
C ASN A 393 22.26 16.08 -9.18
N THR A 394 22.46 16.77 -8.06
CA THR A 394 23.70 16.70 -7.26
C THR A 394 23.68 15.57 -6.23
N SER A 395 22.58 14.82 -6.12
CA SER A 395 22.45 13.71 -5.18
C SER A 395 23.05 12.39 -5.65
N ASP A 396 23.42 11.56 -4.67
CA ASP A 396 23.90 10.19 -4.91
C ASP A 396 22.86 9.35 -5.70
N GLY A 397 21.57 9.55 -5.44
CA GLY A 397 20.49 8.87 -6.14
C GLY A 397 20.38 9.25 -7.62
N ALA A 398 20.73 10.48 -7.97
CA ALA A 398 20.62 10.97 -9.34
C ALA A 398 21.80 10.55 -10.24
N HIS A 399 22.97 10.23 -9.67
CA HIS A 399 24.20 9.92 -10.43
C HIS A 399 24.52 11.00 -11.51
N GLY A 400 24.10 12.26 -11.29
CA GLY A 400 24.13 13.35 -12.28
C GLY A 400 22.73 13.80 -12.73
N ARG A 401 22.58 14.24 -13.99
CA ARG A 401 21.28 14.67 -14.56
C ARG A 401 20.38 13.48 -14.92
N ALA A 402 19.75 12.89 -13.90
CA ALA A 402 18.91 11.69 -14.05
C ALA A 402 17.64 11.92 -14.88
N PHE A 403 16.97 13.06 -14.69
CA PHE A 403 15.71 13.39 -15.35
C PHE A 403 15.84 14.68 -16.14
N VAL A 404 15.47 14.63 -17.42
CA VAL A 404 15.43 15.78 -18.32
C VAL A 404 14.02 15.89 -18.88
N PHE A 405 13.21 16.76 -18.29
CA PHE A 405 11.82 16.95 -18.69
C PHE A 405 11.71 17.92 -19.87
N GLY A 406 10.99 17.50 -20.90
CA GLY A 406 10.47 18.37 -21.95
C GLY A 406 9.32 19.26 -21.47
N PRO A 407 8.84 20.19 -22.32
CA PRO A 407 7.89 21.25 -21.92
C PRO A 407 6.54 20.76 -21.37
N THR A 408 6.14 19.52 -21.64
CA THR A 408 4.86 18.95 -21.18
C THR A 408 5.03 17.74 -20.26
N ASP A 409 6.26 17.26 -20.05
CA ASP A 409 6.52 15.97 -19.42
C ASP A 409 6.00 15.89 -17.98
N VAL A 410 6.23 16.96 -17.20
CA VAL A 410 5.74 17.07 -15.82
C VAL A 410 4.21 16.94 -15.76
N ASN A 411 3.51 17.64 -16.65
CA ASN A 411 2.05 17.63 -16.69
C ASN A 411 1.50 16.28 -17.17
N ASP A 412 2.17 15.64 -18.13
CA ASP A 412 1.77 14.35 -18.66
C ASP A 412 1.96 13.24 -17.62
N ILE A 413 3.09 13.24 -16.90
CA ILE A 413 3.31 12.35 -15.74
C ILE A 413 2.26 12.61 -14.65
N GLY A 414 1.95 13.88 -14.36
CA GLY A 414 0.88 14.27 -13.44
C GLY A 414 -0.48 13.71 -13.87
N ALA A 415 -0.83 13.80 -15.16
CA ALA A 415 -2.07 13.23 -15.69
C ALA A 415 -2.14 11.71 -15.54
N PHE A 416 -1.02 11.00 -15.74
CA PHE A 416 -0.92 9.56 -15.51
C PHE A 416 -1.17 9.21 -14.03
N LEU A 417 -0.50 9.87 -13.09
CA LEU A 417 -0.67 9.62 -11.66
C LEU A 417 -2.10 9.96 -11.18
N ARG A 418 -2.69 11.03 -11.71
CA ARG A 418 -4.11 11.37 -11.48
C ARG A 418 -5.05 10.29 -12.02
N ALA A 419 -4.73 9.70 -13.17
CA ALA A 419 -5.55 8.65 -13.78
C ALA A 419 -5.61 7.39 -12.91
N ILE A 420 -4.45 6.89 -12.44
CA ILE A 420 -4.40 5.70 -11.57
C ILE A 420 -5.04 5.95 -10.21
N ASN A 421 -4.87 7.14 -9.62
CA ASN A 421 -5.51 7.50 -8.36
C ASN A 421 -7.02 7.58 -8.49
N ALA A 422 -7.54 8.14 -9.58
CA ALA A 422 -8.98 8.23 -9.80
C ALA A 422 -9.65 6.84 -10.00
N ILE A 423 -8.91 5.88 -10.57
CA ILE A 423 -9.34 4.47 -10.62
C ILE A 423 -9.42 3.91 -9.19
N GLU A 424 -8.39 4.14 -8.38
CA GLU A 424 -8.34 3.69 -6.99
C GLU A 424 -9.43 4.33 -6.11
N ASN A 425 -9.69 5.64 -6.26
CA ASN A 425 -10.80 6.32 -5.60
C ASN A 425 -12.16 5.70 -5.95
N ALA A 426 -12.37 5.37 -7.23
CA ALA A 426 -13.62 4.75 -7.67
C ALA A 426 -13.79 3.34 -7.09
N ARG A 427 -12.70 2.55 -7.05
CA ARG A 427 -12.64 1.22 -6.44
C ARG A 427 -12.95 1.28 -4.94
N SER A 428 -12.24 2.13 -4.20
CA SER A 428 -12.44 2.31 -2.76
C SER A 428 -13.86 2.81 -2.42
N ALA A 429 -14.41 3.75 -3.21
CA ALA A 429 -15.80 4.17 -3.06
C ALA A 429 -16.82 3.04 -3.29
N ILE A 430 -16.54 2.09 -4.18
CA ILE A 430 -17.38 0.89 -4.39
C ILE A 430 -17.32 0.00 -3.14
N ASP A 431 -16.13 -0.27 -2.60
CA ASP A 431 -15.96 -1.11 -1.40
C ASP A 431 -16.70 -0.54 -0.19
N TYR A 432 -16.66 0.78 0.00
CA TYR A 432 -17.42 1.44 1.05
C TYR A 432 -18.94 1.35 0.82
N ILE A 433 -19.42 1.44 -0.42
CA ILE A 433 -20.84 1.21 -0.73
C ILE A 433 -21.22 -0.25 -0.46
N ASP A 434 -20.37 -1.21 -0.83
CA ASP A 434 -20.62 -2.63 -0.62
C ASP A 434 -20.67 -2.96 0.88
N THR A 435 -19.76 -2.40 1.67
CA THR A 435 -19.81 -2.44 3.14
C THR A 435 -21.12 -1.85 3.67
N ALA A 436 -21.54 -0.70 3.13
CA ALA A 436 -22.78 -0.06 3.54
C ALA A 436 -24.02 -0.92 3.26
N LEU A 437 -24.01 -1.69 2.16
CA LEU A 437 -25.09 -2.55 1.71
C LEU A 437 -25.09 -3.93 2.41
N ALA A 438 -23.92 -4.45 2.82
CA ALA A 438 -23.78 -5.74 3.49
C ALA A 438 -24.38 -5.77 4.91
N SER A 439 -24.68 -4.60 5.49
CA SER A 439 -25.33 -4.43 6.79
C SER A 439 -26.67 -5.20 6.85
N SER A 440 -26.68 -6.34 7.54
CA SER A 440 -27.71 -7.37 7.47
C SER A 440 -29.08 -6.90 8.01
N GLY A 441 -29.93 -6.36 7.13
CA GLY A 441 -31.37 -6.21 7.36
C GLY A 441 -31.84 -5.10 8.31
N LYS A 442 -30.96 -4.21 8.79
CA LYS A 442 -31.35 -3.06 9.64
C LYS A 442 -30.56 -1.79 9.30
N LYS A 443 -31.09 -1.01 8.35
CA LYS A 443 -30.60 0.31 7.90
C LYS A 443 -29.21 0.26 7.23
N ILE A 444 -29.08 0.97 6.13
CA ILE A 444 -27.80 1.19 5.44
C ILE A 444 -26.80 1.86 6.39
N ASP A 445 -25.54 1.43 6.37
CA ASP A 445 -24.50 2.10 7.13
C ASP A 445 -24.15 3.45 6.50
N ILE A 446 -24.42 4.51 7.25
CA ILE A 446 -24.21 5.88 6.82
C ILE A 446 -22.75 6.31 6.98
N ALA A 447 -21.99 5.67 7.89
CA ALA A 447 -20.58 5.97 8.05
C ALA A 447 -19.82 5.56 6.77
N SER A 448 -19.98 4.32 6.32
CA SER A 448 -19.36 3.86 5.07
C SER A 448 -19.83 4.65 3.84
N LEU A 449 -21.11 5.04 3.74
CA LEU A 449 -21.55 5.92 2.65
C LEU A 449 -20.89 7.32 2.68
N ARG A 450 -20.51 7.84 3.85
CA ARG A 450 -19.79 9.12 3.93
C ARG A 450 -18.36 9.00 3.45
N LEU A 451 -17.71 7.86 3.71
CA LEU A 451 -16.40 7.54 3.16
C LEU A 451 -16.48 7.38 1.64
N ALA A 452 -17.45 6.62 1.13
CA ALA A 452 -17.70 6.54 -0.31
C ALA A 452 -17.93 7.92 -0.96
N LEU A 453 -18.56 8.86 -0.23
CA LEU A 453 -18.77 10.22 -0.69
C LEU A 453 -17.47 11.05 -0.70
N ALA A 454 -16.56 10.82 0.24
CA ALA A 454 -15.23 11.46 0.30
C ALA A 454 -14.41 11.01 -0.91
N ASP A 455 -14.13 9.71 -1.07
CA ASP A 455 -13.37 9.17 -2.19
C ASP A 455 -13.98 9.54 -3.56
N THR A 456 -15.32 9.56 -3.68
CA THR A 456 -15.95 9.99 -4.94
C THR A 456 -15.72 11.48 -5.23
N LYS A 457 -15.59 12.34 -4.21
CA LYS A 457 -15.20 13.74 -4.41
C LYS A 457 -13.72 13.83 -4.75
N ASP A 458 -12.88 13.06 -4.09
CA ASP A 458 -11.44 13.08 -4.31
C ASP A 458 -11.13 12.67 -5.75
N GLY A 459 -11.74 11.59 -6.26
CA GLY A 459 -11.63 11.22 -7.68
C GLY A 459 -12.16 12.29 -8.66
N ILE A 460 -13.12 13.15 -8.26
CA ILE A 460 -13.53 14.30 -9.08
C ILE A 460 -12.46 15.38 -9.04
N GLU A 461 -11.91 15.65 -7.86
CA GLU A 461 -10.90 16.67 -7.64
C GLU A 461 -9.59 16.31 -8.34
N VAL A 462 -9.10 15.10 -8.15
CA VAL A 462 -7.91 14.51 -8.80
C VAL A 462 -7.94 14.72 -10.31
N LEU A 463 -9.09 14.49 -10.96
CA LEU A 463 -9.25 14.63 -12.42
C LEU A 463 -9.63 16.04 -12.90
N ALA A 464 -10.11 16.90 -12.00
CA ALA A 464 -10.55 18.26 -12.35
C ALA A 464 -9.57 19.35 -11.92
N THR A 465 -8.53 18.99 -11.15
CA THR A 465 -7.46 19.87 -10.70
C THR A 465 -6.14 19.48 -11.38
N GLY A 466 -5.17 20.40 -11.35
CA GLY A 466 -3.91 20.28 -12.07
C GLY A 466 -3.84 21.20 -13.30
N PRO A 467 -2.69 21.21 -14.00
CA PRO A 467 -2.42 22.13 -15.10
C PRO A 467 -3.12 21.77 -16.41
N LEU A 468 -3.54 20.51 -16.57
CA LEU A 468 -4.25 20.03 -17.76
C LEU A 468 -5.76 20.05 -17.52
N PRO A 469 -6.54 20.81 -18.32
CA PRO A 469 -7.98 20.79 -18.21
C PRO A 469 -8.57 19.50 -18.80
N ASP A 470 -9.76 19.14 -18.35
CA ASP A 470 -10.63 18.14 -18.98
C ASP A 470 -10.07 16.69 -19.04
N LEU A 471 -9.27 16.26 -18.07
CA LEU A 471 -8.86 14.85 -17.97
C LEU A 471 -10.10 13.95 -17.80
N PHE A 472 -10.23 12.95 -18.67
CA PHE A 472 -11.26 11.91 -18.64
C PHE A 472 -12.69 12.44 -18.34
N PRO A 473 -13.26 13.32 -19.19
CA PRO A 473 -14.47 14.08 -18.86
C PRO A 473 -15.68 13.17 -18.62
N GLU A 474 -15.72 12.01 -19.26
CA GLU A 474 -16.79 11.01 -19.09
C GLU A 474 -16.68 10.27 -17.74
N ALA A 475 -15.45 10.01 -17.27
CA ALA A 475 -15.17 9.49 -15.93
C ALA A 475 -15.63 10.50 -14.86
N VAL A 476 -15.23 11.77 -15.00
CA VAL A 476 -15.66 12.88 -14.12
C VAL A 476 -17.20 13.01 -14.11
N ARG A 477 -17.86 12.86 -15.26
CA ARG A 477 -19.32 12.88 -15.36
C ARG A 477 -19.96 11.72 -14.59
N LEU A 478 -19.37 10.52 -14.63
CA LEU A 478 -19.83 9.36 -13.86
C LEU A 478 -19.65 9.56 -12.35
N LEU A 479 -18.47 10.02 -11.92
CA LEU A 479 -18.17 10.34 -10.52
C LEU A 479 -19.12 11.42 -9.97
N ARG A 480 -19.36 12.51 -10.71
CA ARG A 480 -20.33 13.55 -10.32
C ARG A 480 -21.75 13.00 -10.17
N ARG A 481 -22.17 12.05 -11.02
CA ARG A 481 -23.46 11.37 -10.87
C ARG A 481 -23.47 10.45 -9.65
N ALA A 482 -22.41 9.67 -9.42
CA ALA A 482 -22.26 8.83 -8.23
C ALA A 482 -22.37 9.69 -6.95
N LYS A 483 -21.63 10.80 -6.87
CA LYS A 483 -21.67 11.76 -5.75
C LYS A 483 -23.09 12.18 -5.39
N ILE A 484 -23.90 12.52 -6.41
CA ILE A 484 -25.30 12.92 -6.21
C ILE A 484 -26.10 11.75 -5.64
N PHE A 485 -25.99 10.55 -6.21
CA PHE A 485 -26.69 9.37 -5.71
C PHE A 485 -26.29 9.01 -4.28
N ILE A 486 -24.99 9.02 -3.94
CA ILE A 486 -24.50 8.77 -2.57
C ILE A 486 -25.09 9.79 -1.60
N GLY A 487 -25.04 11.08 -1.94
CA GLY A 487 -25.64 12.13 -1.11
C GLY A 487 -27.15 11.96 -0.88
N VAL A 488 -27.89 11.51 -1.89
CA VAL A 488 -29.32 11.19 -1.75
C VAL A 488 -29.52 9.92 -0.93
N ALA A 489 -28.70 8.89 -1.12
CA ALA A 489 -28.75 7.64 -0.35
C ALA A 489 -28.50 7.89 1.15
N ILE A 490 -27.53 8.76 1.50
CA ILE A 490 -27.27 9.17 2.89
C ILE A 490 -28.51 9.83 3.51
N LYS A 491 -29.11 10.80 2.83
CA LYS A 491 -30.27 11.55 3.33
C LYS A 491 -31.52 10.69 3.46
N SER A 492 -31.77 9.83 2.47
CA SER A 492 -32.97 8.99 2.39
C SER A 492 -32.82 7.63 3.09
N ARG A 493 -31.58 7.25 3.44
CA ARG A 493 -31.22 5.91 3.96
C ARG A 493 -31.69 4.78 3.03
N ASN A 494 -31.64 4.99 1.71
CA ASN A 494 -32.19 4.08 0.71
C ASN A 494 -31.08 3.25 0.02
N PRO A 495 -31.04 1.92 0.22
CA PRO A 495 -30.02 1.05 -0.38
C PRO A 495 -30.13 0.94 -1.90
N ILE A 496 -31.33 1.09 -2.48
CA ILE A 496 -31.51 1.09 -3.94
C ILE A 496 -30.77 2.27 -4.55
N ILE A 497 -30.76 3.44 -3.90
CA ILE A 497 -30.08 4.63 -4.41
C ILE A 497 -28.55 4.47 -4.30
N ALA A 498 -28.06 3.85 -3.22
CA ALA A 498 -26.65 3.51 -3.08
C ALA A 498 -26.18 2.55 -4.21
N GLU A 499 -27.00 1.54 -4.55
CA GLU A 499 -26.72 0.64 -5.68
C GLU A 499 -26.65 1.38 -7.03
N HIS A 500 -27.45 2.44 -7.21
CA HIS A 500 -27.34 3.28 -8.41
C HIS A 500 -26.01 4.06 -8.46
N ALA A 501 -25.51 4.53 -7.31
CA ALA A 501 -24.20 5.15 -7.23
C ALA A 501 -23.09 4.15 -7.58
N ARG A 502 -23.12 2.97 -6.97
CA ARG A 502 -22.20 1.86 -7.24
C ARG A 502 -22.08 1.58 -8.73
N LYS A 503 -23.21 1.38 -9.42
CA LYS A 503 -23.27 1.15 -10.89
C LYS A 503 -22.71 2.29 -11.75
N LYS A 504 -22.55 3.50 -11.22
CA LYS A 504 -21.84 4.59 -11.92
C LYS A 504 -20.34 4.48 -11.71
N LEU A 505 -19.92 4.19 -10.48
CA LEU A 505 -18.52 4.01 -10.13
C LEU A 505 -17.89 2.82 -10.88
N THR A 506 -18.60 1.69 -11.01
CA THR A 506 -18.10 0.52 -11.78
C THR A 506 -17.87 0.79 -13.28
N LYS A 507 -18.22 1.97 -13.77
CA LYS A 507 -17.99 2.39 -15.16
C LYS A 507 -16.87 3.41 -15.30
N VAL A 508 -16.32 3.92 -14.20
CA VAL A 508 -15.31 4.98 -14.21
C VAL A 508 -14.02 4.47 -14.84
N GLU A 509 -13.54 3.32 -14.39
CA GLU A 509 -12.30 2.70 -14.88
C GLU A 509 -12.29 2.52 -16.40
N SER A 510 -13.37 1.99 -17.00
CA SER A 510 -13.47 1.82 -18.46
C SER A 510 -13.60 3.11 -19.27
N GLN A 511 -13.70 4.27 -18.61
CA GLN A 511 -13.55 5.57 -19.27
C GLN A 511 -12.12 6.11 -19.17
N ILE A 512 -11.34 5.63 -18.20
CA ILE A 512 -9.95 6.05 -17.96
C ILE A 512 -8.97 5.19 -18.76
N ILE A 513 -9.18 3.87 -18.72
CA ILE A 513 -8.34 2.90 -19.42
C ILE A 513 -9.14 2.10 -20.45
N THR A 514 -8.45 1.71 -21.51
CA THR A 514 -8.83 0.58 -22.35
C THR A 514 -8.05 -0.63 -21.89
N THR A 515 -8.73 -1.64 -21.37
CA THR A 515 -8.12 -2.96 -21.20
C THR A 515 -7.81 -3.50 -22.59
N MET A 516 -6.57 -3.92 -22.87
CA MET A 516 -6.34 -4.78 -24.02
C MET A 516 -7.28 -5.98 -23.87
N PRO A 517 -8.11 -6.28 -24.87
CA PRO A 517 -8.96 -7.45 -24.77
C PRO A 517 -8.01 -8.66 -24.68
N LEU A 518 -8.16 -9.47 -23.63
CA LEU A 518 -7.46 -10.74 -23.46
C LEU A 518 -8.41 -11.91 -23.77
N PRO A 519 -7.89 -13.05 -24.22
CA PRO A 519 -8.65 -14.31 -24.17
C PRO A 519 -8.94 -14.70 -22.71
N ASP A 520 -9.92 -15.59 -22.52
CA ASP A 520 -10.16 -16.28 -21.24
C ASP A 520 -10.78 -17.62 -21.60
N VAL A 521 -9.99 -18.68 -21.56
CA VAL A 521 -10.33 -20.03 -21.96
C VAL A 521 -10.73 -20.86 -20.75
N ILE A 522 -11.96 -21.38 -20.81
CA ILE A 522 -12.47 -22.28 -19.79
C ILE A 522 -12.81 -23.63 -20.37
N VAL A 523 -12.72 -24.67 -19.55
CA VAL A 523 -13.28 -25.98 -19.89
C VAL A 523 -14.75 -26.00 -19.48
N THR A 524 -15.67 -26.13 -20.44
CA THR A 524 -17.11 -26.14 -20.18
C THR A 524 -17.71 -27.54 -20.09
N GLU A 525 -17.05 -28.53 -20.70
CA GLU A 525 -17.48 -29.93 -20.68
C GLU A 525 -16.26 -30.84 -20.67
N LEU A 526 -16.34 -31.97 -19.98
CA LEU A 526 -15.31 -33.00 -19.95
C LEU A 526 -15.96 -34.38 -20.04
N SER A 527 -15.38 -35.28 -20.83
CA SER A 527 -15.82 -36.66 -20.94
C SER A 527 -14.65 -37.60 -21.23
N TYR A 528 -14.85 -38.88 -20.97
CA TYR A 528 -13.86 -39.93 -21.17
C TYR A 528 -14.52 -41.20 -21.72
N ALA A 529 -13.94 -41.79 -22.76
CA ALA A 529 -14.32 -43.10 -23.28
C ALA A 529 -13.11 -43.83 -23.87
N ASP A 530 -12.92 -45.10 -23.53
CA ASP A 530 -11.95 -46.02 -24.15
C ASP A 530 -10.53 -45.46 -24.32
N GLY A 531 -10.03 -44.76 -23.31
CA GLY A 531 -8.68 -44.19 -23.30
C GLY A 531 -8.55 -42.80 -23.91
N ILE A 532 -9.67 -42.21 -24.35
CA ILE A 532 -9.76 -40.90 -24.97
C ILE A 532 -10.54 -39.94 -24.07
N PHE A 533 -9.88 -38.85 -23.69
CA PHE A 533 -10.49 -37.68 -23.09
C PHE A 533 -10.98 -36.74 -24.19
N THR A 534 -12.16 -36.16 -23.96
CA THR A 534 -12.74 -35.12 -24.81
C THR A 534 -13.23 -33.98 -23.93
N SER A 535 -12.75 -32.76 -24.19
CA SER A 535 -13.20 -31.55 -23.50
C SER A 535 -13.70 -30.49 -24.48
N THR A 536 -14.71 -29.73 -24.09
CA THR A 536 -15.09 -28.49 -24.79
C THR A 536 -14.41 -27.32 -24.10
N VAL A 537 -13.55 -26.62 -24.84
CA VAL A 537 -12.91 -25.37 -24.40
C VAL A 537 -13.66 -24.20 -25.02
N LYS A 538 -13.96 -23.18 -24.22
CA LYS A 538 -14.57 -21.93 -24.68
C LYS A 538 -13.67 -20.77 -24.33
N ASN A 539 -13.35 -19.94 -25.32
CA ASN A 539 -12.84 -18.61 -25.04
C ASN A 539 -14.03 -17.69 -24.68
N GLN A 540 -14.25 -17.43 -23.40
CA GLN A 540 -15.25 -16.49 -22.90
C GLN A 540 -14.73 -15.05 -22.74
N GLY A 541 -13.41 -14.84 -22.97
CA GLY A 541 -12.77 -13.53 -22.98
C GLY A 541 -13.18 -12.67 -24.18
N ASN A 542 -12.59 -11.48 -24.22
CA ASN A 542 -12.95 -10.43 -25.19
C ASN A 542 -11.97 -10.31 -26.36
N ALA A 543 -10.86 -11.06 -26.37
CA ALA A 543 -9.98 -11.23 -27.54
C ALA A 543 -9.88 -12.70 -27.96
N ALA A 544 -9.35 -12.91 -29.16
CA ALA A 544 -8.94 -14.23 -29.60
C ALA A 544 -7.66 -14.66 -28.86
N THR A 545 -7.45 -15.97 -28.68
CA THR A 545 -6.15 -16.49 -28.23
C THR A 545 -5.07 -16.16 -29.27
N PRO A 546 -3.77 -16.10 -28.91
CA PRO A 546 -2.74 -15.68 -29.85
C PRO A 546 -2.62 -16.59 -31.08
N ASP A 547 -2.40 -15.98 -32.25
CA ASP A 547 -2.17 -16.71 -33.50
C ASP A 547 -0.85 -17.51 -33.43
N GLY A 548 -0.89 -18.78 -33.84
CA GLY A 548 0.26 -19.69 -33.77
C GLY A 548 0.65 -20.18 -32.36
N VAL A 549 -0.11 -19.84 -31.32
CA VAL A 549 0.03 -20.41 -29.97
C VAL A 549 -1.07 -21.44 -29.75
N ALA A 550 -0.71 -22.60 -29.20
CA ALA A 550 -1.66 -23.70 -29.05
C ALA A 550 -2.66 -23.45 -27.90
N VAL A 551 -3.95 -23.65 -28.18
CA VAL A 551 -4.98 -23.82 -27.15
C VAL A 551 -4.99 -25.30 -26.76
N ALA A 552 -4.40 -25.61 -25.61
CA ALA A 552 -4.14 -26.98 -25.19
C ALA A 552 -4.70 -27.28 -23.80
N VAL A 553 -5.00 -28.54 -23.57
CA VAL A 553 -5.57 -29.07 -22.33
C VAL A 553 -4.71 -30.20 -21.81
N GLY A 554 -4.28 -30.09 -20.55
CA GLY A 554 -3.70 -31.18 -19.79
C GLY A 554 -4.79 -32.03 -19.15
N TYR A 555 -4.72 -33.36 -19.33
CA TYR A 555 -5.67 -34.31 -18.73
C TYR A 555 -5.01 -35.10 -17.61
N SER A 556 -5.68 -35.11 -16.45
CA SER A 556 -5.22 -35.81 -15.25
C SER A 556 -6.26 -36.80 -14.74
N VAL A 557 -5.79 -37.85 -14.07
CA VAL A 557 -6.61 -38.83 -13.36
C VAL A 557 -6.10 -38.94 -11.93
N ASP A 558 -6.99 -38.74 -10.96
CA ASP A 558 -6.70 -38.71 -9.53
C ASP A 558 -5.51 -37.79 -9.18
N GLY A 559 -5.54 -36.57 -9.74
CA GLY A 559 -4.52 -35.54 -9.52
C GLY A 559 -3.18 -35.79 -10.22
N LYS A 560 -3.07 -36.81 -11.09
CA LYS A 560 -1.84 -37.11 -11.83
C LYS A 560 -2.03 -36.91 -13.32
N TYR A 561 -1.22 -36.06 -13.93
CA TYR A 561 -1.16 -35.87 -15.38
C TYR A 561 -0.97 -37.20 -16.13
N LYS A 562 -1.71 -37.38 -17.23
CA LYS A 562 -1.69 -38.59 -18.06
C LYS A 562 -1.45 -38.32 -19.53
N THR A 563 -2.14 -37.33 -20.09
CA THR A 563 -2.11 -37.06 -21.53
C THR A 563 -2.58 -35.63 -21.79
N TRP A 564 -2.61 -35.23 -23.05
CA TRP A 564 -2.95 -33.87 -23.46
C TRP A 564 -3.74 -33.87 -24.77
N GLY A 565 -4.42 -32.76 -25.01
CA GLY A 565 -5.08 -32.42 -26.27
C GLY A 565 -4.82 -30.97 -26.63
N GLY A 566 -4.92 -30.59 -27.90
CA GLY A 566 -4.78 -29.20 -28.29
C GLY A 566 -4.93 -28.94 -29.78
N ILE A 567 -5.16 -27.68 -30.11
CA ILE A 567 -5.21 -27.17 -31.47
C ILE A 567 -4.35 -25.91 -31.56
N GLN A 568 -3.87 -25.57 -32.76
CA GLN A 568 -3.26 -24.27 -32.99
C GLN A 568 -4.34 -23.19 -32.88
N GLY A 569 -4.02 -22.11 -32.14
CA GLY A 569 -4.82 -20.89 -32.13
C GLY A 569 -4.81 -20.20 -33.50
N PRO A 570 -5.61 -19.14 -33.65
CA PRO A 570 -6.39 -18.48 -32.60
C PRO A 570 -7.78 -19.12 -32.39
N LEU A 571 -8.22 -19.21 -31.13
CA LEU A 571 -9.63 -19.42 -30.77
C LEU A 571 -10.28 -18.05 -30.54
N ALA A 572 -11.21 -17.66 -31.42
CA ALA A 572 -11.88 -16.36 -31.36
C ALA A 572 -12.68 -16.15 -30.05
N ALA A 573 -12.82 -14.90 -29.63
CA ALA A 573 -13.67 -14.52 -28.50
C ALA A 573 -15.10 -15.07 -28.65
N GLY A 574 -15.63 -15.69 -27.60
CA GLY A 574 -16.93 -16.35 -27.58
C GLY A 574 -16.99 -17.71 -28.29
N ALA A 575 -15.95 -18.13 -28.99
CA ALA A 575 -15.93 -19.41 -29.71
C ALA A 575 -15.61 -20.59 -28.77
N SER A 576 -16.06 -21.77 -29.19
CA SER A 576 -15.74 -23.02 -28.51
C SER A 576 -15.12 -24.03 -29.48
N VAL A 577 -14.25 -24.88 -28.95
CA VAL A 577 -13.62 -25.97 -29.67
C VAL A 577 -13.65 -27.24 -28.81
N THR A 578 -13.97 -28.36 -29.44
CA THR A 578 -13.86 -29.67 -28.79
C THR A 578 -12.47 -30.24 -29.05
N LEU A 579 -11.75 -30.54 -27.98
CA LEU A 579 -10.41 -31.09 -28.01
C LEU A 579 -10.45 -32.55 -27.56
N GLY A 580 -9.85 -33.43 -28.36
CA GLY A 580 -9.66 -34.83 -28.01
C GLY A 580 -8.30 -35.10 -27.37
N THR A 581 -7.90 -36.36 -27.30
CA THR A 581 -6.57 -36.76 -26.86
C THR A 581 -5.59 -36.80 -28.04
N ASN A 582 -4.59 -35.91 -28.05
CA ASN A 582 -3.50 -35.90 -29.03
C ASN A 582 -2.25 -36.64 -28.52
N GLY A 583 -2.05 -36.67 -27.20
CA GLY A 583 -1.03 -37.48 -26.54
C GLY A 583 -1.34 -38.97 -26.58
N ALA A 584 -0.55 -39.77 -25.84
CA ALA A 584 -0.80 -41.20 -25.73
C ALA A 584 -2.17 -41.46 -25.06
N PRO A 585 -3.02 -42.35 -25.60
CA PRO A 585 -4.25 -42.77 -24.94
C PRO A 585 -3.96 -43.36 -23.56
N TYR A 586 -4.85 -43.12 -22.59
CA TYR A 586 -4.68 -43.61 -21.22
C TYR A 586 -5.91 -44.37 -20.74
N VAL A 587 -5.78 -45.68 -20.58
CA VAL A 587 -6.85 -46.55 -20.07
C VAL A 587 -6.92 -46.43 -18.54
N ILE A 588 -7.99 -45.80 -18.07
CA ILE A 588 -8.32 -45.71 -16.64
C ILE A 588 -8.71 -47.09 -16.11
N PRO A 589 -8.11 -47.57 -15.00
CA PRO A 589 -8.50 -48.84 -14.37
C PRO A 589 -9.98 -48.88 -13.98
N SER A 590 -10.52 -50.07 -13.77
CA SER A 590 -11.87 -50.22 -13.24
C SER A 590 -11.96 -49.62 -11.82
N GLY A 591 -12.99 -48.82 -11.57
CA GLY A 591 -13.16 -48.11 -10.31
C GLY A 591 -13.76 -46.72 -10.51
N THR A 592 -14.00 -46.04 -9.39
CA THR A 592 -14.40 -44.62 -9.38
C THR A 592 -13.15 -43.76 -9.34
N HIS A 593 -13.05 -42.82 -10.28
CA HIS A 593 -11.89 -41.93 -10.46
C HIS A 593 -12.35 -40.49 -10.62
N THR A 594 -11.45 -39.55 -10.33
CA THR A 594 -11.65 -38.13 -10.68
C THR A 594 -10.81 -37.82 -11.92
N ILE A 595 -11.48 -37.36 -12.98
CA ILE A 595 -10.80 -36.83 -14.17
C ILE A 595 -10.80 -35.32 -14.13
N THR A 596 -9.70 -34.71 -14.57
CA THR A 596 -9.53 -33.25 -14.61
C THR A 596 -9.00 -32.83 -15.97
N ALA A 597 -9.57 -31.78 -16.53
CA ALA A 597 -9.06 -31.05 -17.67
C ALA A 597 -8.62 -29.66 -17.23
N TRP A 598 -7.41 -29.28 -17.59
CA TRP A 598 -6.82 -27.97 -17.35
C TRP A 598 -6.46 -27.35 -18.69
N VAL A 599 -7.24 -26.37 -19.14
CA VAL A 599 -6.88 -25.61 -20.35
C VAL A 599 -5.78 -24.61 -20.03
N ASP A 600 -4.88 -24.41 -20.99
CA ASP A 600 -3.64 -23.67 -20.85
C ASP A 600 -2.75 -24.07 -19.65
N ASP A 601 -2.64 -25.37 -19.43
CA ASP A 601 -1.92 -26.01 -18.31
C ASP A 601 -0.43 -25.64 -18.11
N VAL A 602 0.20 -24.93 -19.05
CA VAL A 602 1.60 -24.50 -18.95
C VAL A 602 1.77 -23.00 -19.17
N ASP A 603 0.68 -22.22 -19.06
CA ASP A 603 0.70 -20.75 -19.14
C ASP A 603 1.33 -20.27 -20.47
N ARG A 604 0.68 -20.62 -21.59
CA ARG A 604 1.19 -20.33 -22.95
C ARG A 604 0.81 -18.92 -23.39
N PHE A 605 -0.25 -18.35 -22.84
CA PHE A 605 -0.69 -17.00 -23.16
C PHE A 605 -1.46 -16.38 -21.99
N GLU A 606 -1.31 -15.06 -21.83
CA GLU A 606 -2.00 -14.29 -20.79
C GLU A 606 -3.52 -14.25 -21.04
N GLU A 607 -4.28 -14.47 -19.97
CA GLU A 607 -5.73 -14.51 -19.96
C GLU A 607 -6.34 -13.42 -19.07
N SER A 608 -7.61 -13.09 -19.26
CA SER A 608 -8.29 -12.14 -18.36
C SER A 608 -8.64 -12.71 -16.99
N ASP A 609 -8.63 -14.03 -16.82
CA ASP A 609 -8.83 -14.72 -15.54
C ASP A 609 -8.12 -16.08 -15.53
N GLU A 610 -6.91 -16.11 -14.97
CA GLU A 610 -6.08 -17.33 -14.88
C GLU A 610 -6.63 -18.41 -13.92
N ASN A 611 -7.67 -18.09 -13.14
CA ASN A 611 -8.11 -18.96 -12.04
C ASN A 611 -9.29 -19.86 -12.40
N ASN A 612 -9.79 -19.81 -13.64
CA ASN A 612 -11.03 -20.49 -14.05
C ASN A 612 -10.81 -21.60 -15.09
N ASN A 613 -9.56 -21.98 -15.37
CA ASN A 613 -9.17 -22.89 -16.45
C ASN A 613 -9.36 -24.40 -16.16
N LEU A 614 -9.85 -24.77 -14.98
CA LEU A 614 -9.91 -26.16 -14.50
C LEU A 614 -11.35 -26.68 -14.39
N LEU A 615 -11.62 -27.86 -14.96
CA LEU A 615 -12.86 -28.62 -14.73
C LEU A 615 -12.53 -30.05 -14.28
N SER A 616 -13.21 -30.52 -13.24
CA SER A 616 -13.08 -31.90 -12.73
C SER A 616 -14.43 -32.61 -12.64
N GLU A 617 -14.43 -33.89 -12.98
CA GLU A 617 -15.62 -34.76 -12.91
C GLU A 617 -15.29 -36.12 -12.28
N SER A 618 -16.27 -36.72 -11.60
CA SER A 618 -16.15 -38.11 -11.12
C SER A 618 -16.75 -39.08 -12.13
N ILE A 619 -15.99 -40.11 -12.49
CA ILE A 619 -16.41 -41.17 -13.40
C ILE A 619 -16.29 -42.53 -12.72
N THR A 620 -17.05 -43.51 -13.21
CA THR A 620 -16.90 -44.92 -12.80
C THR A 620 -16.67 -45.78 -14.04
N VAL A 621 -15.53 -46.45 -14.08
CA VAL A 621 -15.15 -47.37 -15.16
C VAL A 621 -15.51 -48.79 -14.73
N SER A 622 -16.41 -49.45 -15.47
CA SER A 622 -16.77 -50.84 -15.23
C SER A 622 -15.66 -51.77 -15.72
N GLY A 623 -15.23 -52.71 -14.88
CA GLY A 623 -14.34 -53.78 -15.33
C GLY A 623 -15.06 -54.73 -16.27
N SER A 624 -14.39 -55.17 -17.35
CA SER A 624 -14.84 -56.34 -18.09
C SER A 624 -14.60 -57.57 -17.22
N ASP A 625 -15.65 -58.16 -16.66
CA ASP A 625 -15.56 -59.49 -16.08
C ASP A 625 -15.11 -60.45 -17.19
N ALA A 626 -13.86 -60.91 -17.10
CA ALA A 626 -13.40 -62.02 -17.90
C ALA A 626 -14.23 -63.25 -17.50
N VAL A 627 -15.17 -63.64 -18.37
CA VAL A 627 -15.85 -64.93 -18.27
C VAL A 627 -14.80 -66.02 -18.43
N ASP A 628 -14.48 -66.68 -17.33
CA ASP A 628 -13.72 -67.93 -17.29
C ASP A 628 -14.55 -69.01 -18.00
N THR A 629 -14.20 -69.33 -19.25
CA THR A 629 -14.67 -70.54 -19.94
C THR A 629 -13.65 -71.65 -19.75
N GLN A 630 -14.13 -72.76 -19.17
CA GLN A 630 -13.47 -74.05 -18.93
C GLN A 630 -12.39 -74.48 -19.94
#